data_AF-A0A7S2NRB5-F1
#
_entry.id   AF-A0A7S2NRB5-F1
#
_cell.length_a   1.000
_cell.length_b   1.000
_cell.length_c   1.000
_cell.angle_alpha   90.00
_cell.angle_beta   90.00
_cell.angle_gamma   90.00
#
_symmetry.space_group_name_H-M   'P 1'
#
loop_
_entity.id
_entity.type
_entity.pdbx_description
1 polymer ?
#
loop_
_entity_poly.entity_id
_entity_poly.type
_entity_poly.pdbx_seq_one_letter_code
_entity_poly.pdbx_strand_id
1 'polypeptide(L)'
;ASLIHRSIGGSSRYKASSNSGRDTAVKNLFASLDGDEKDVDYLLETVKCRLPQKWNVVAITLCPTGELLCATSLEGTAFCIFPPDDDQCNSFRRDVLQPLDEILEKNRLQLSGLDAEAASNYGNKNKHKWWEDRALLNSKIEELLKKTEERFFGSAKFQQIFFPLADESIMSEREDVIHDLEVRNLASKFDEVCNVAEDHTPPAIDIDEIEGMRVVDLKEALEACGVEKRQYRGFRKAELKELLVEERRKQTNKRNNVNGKDEASSKPIASPQIENYSSSASLLEHQENSSEVILLVLDESLHRIPWESFPFLSETVVCRLPSLPIAVA
;
A
#
# COMPACT_ATOMS: atom_id res chain seq x y z
N ALA A 1 -5.98 -12.53 8.40
CA ALA A 1 -5.57 -13.66 7.54
C ALA A 1 -6.60 -14.00 6.44
N SER A 2 -7.91 -14.18 6.71
CA SER A 2 -8.84 -14.79 5.72
C SER A 2 -9.18 -13.97 4.45
N LEU A 3 -8.91 -12.65 4.40
CA LEU A 3 -9.25 -11.80 3.25
C LEU A 3 -8.25 -11.92 2.08
N ILE A 4 -6.97 -12.19 2.37
CA ILE A 4 -5.92 -12.31 1.35
C ILE A 4 -6.07 -13.62 0.56
N HIS A 5 -6.62 -14.67 1.21
CA HIS A 5 -6.67 -16.04 0.68
C HIS A 5 -7.69 -16.25 -0.45
N ARG A 6 -8.68 -15.36 -0.59
CA ARG A 6 -9.74 -15.50 -1.59
C ARG A 6 -9.48 -14.79 -2.91
N SER A 7 -8.70 -13.70 -2.93
CA SER A 7 -8.46 -12.99 -4.20
C SER A 7 -7.24 -13.53 -4.97
N ILE A 8 -6.26 -14.09 -4.27
CA ILE A 8 -5.09 -14.70 -4.91
C ILE A 8 -5.43 -16.11 -5.41
N GLY A 9 -5.48 -16.27 -6.74
CA GLY A 9 -5.60 -17.57 -7.39
C GLY A 9 -7.02 -18.11 -7.57
N GLY A 10 -8.08 -17.29 -7.47
CA GLY A 10 -9.47 -17.73 -7.71
C GLY A 10 -9.67 -18.48 -9.04
N SER A 11 -9.09 -17.94 -10.13
CA SER A 11 -9.10 -18.59 -11.44
C SER A 11 -8.28 -19.89 -11.47
N SER A 12 -7.18 -19.96 -10.72
CA SER A 12 -6.34 -21.16 -10.61
C SER A 12 -7.02 -22.28 -9.84
N ARG A 13 -7.73 -21.94 -8.76
CA ARG A 13 -8.53 -22.88 -7.96
C ARG A 13 -9.62 -23.55 -8.80
N TYR A 14 -10.33 -22.78 -9.62
CA TYR A 14 -11.33 -23.31 -10.55
C TYR A 14 -10.74 -24.29 -11.58
N LYS A 15 -9.55 -23.97 -12.12
CA LYS A 15 -8.84 -24.86 -13.05
C LYS A 15 -8.30 -26.12 -12.36
N ALA A 16 -7.80 -26.01 -11.14
CA ALA A 16 -7.35 -27.15 -10.34
C ALA A 16 -8.52 -28.08 -9.98
N SER A 17 -9.69 -27.55 -9.62
CA SER A 17 -10.86 -28.36 -9.25
C SER A 17 -11.52 -29.06 -10.46
N SER A 18 -11.55 -28.40 -11.63
CA SER A 18 -12.14 -28.95 -12.86
C SER A 18 -11.29 -30.03 -13.55
N ASN A 19 -9.97 -30.08 -13.30
CA ASN A 19 -9.11 -31.15 -13.80
C ASN A 19 -9.27 -32.43 -12.95
N SER A 20 -10.09 -33.36 -13.41
CA SER A 20 -10.41 -34.62 -12.72
C SER A 20 -9.28 -35.67 -12.71
N GLY A 21 -8.16 -35.43 -13.41
CA GLY A 21 -7.29 -36.53 -13.84
C GLY A 21 -5.88 -36.65 -13.25
N ARG A 22 -5.19 -35.58 -12.80
CA ARG A 22 -3.72 -35.70 -12.58
C ARG A 22 -3.08 -34.95 -11.42
N ASP A 23 -3.78 -34.04 -10.74
CA ASP A 23 -3.10 -33.14 -9.80
C ASP A 23 -3.71 -33.14 -8.39
N THR A 24 -3.73 -34.30 -7.75
CA THR A 24 -4.11 -34.42 -6.34
C THR A 24 -3.20 -33.61 -5.43
N ALA A 25 -1.91 -33.49 -5.76
CA ALA A 25 -0.95 -32.67 -5.02
C ALA A 25 -1.34 -31.17 -5.04
N VAL A 26 -1.60 -30.61 -6.21
CA VAL A 26 -2.02 -29.21 -6.36
C VAL A 26 -3.37 -28.95 -5.70
N LYS A 27 -4.32 -29.87 -5.82
CA LYS A 27 -5.61 -29.78 -5.11
C LYS A 27 -5.42 -29.75 -3.58
N ASN A 28 -4.52 -30.58 -3.05
CA ASN A 28 -4.23 -30.60 -1.62
C ASN A 28 -3.55 -29.31 -1.15
N LEU A 29 -2.66 -28.72 -1.98
CA LEU A 29 -2.02 -27.43 -1.68
C LEU A 29 -3.01 -26.25 -1.75
N PHE A 30 -3.99 -26.29 -2.65
CA PHE A 30 -5.07 -25.31 -2.62
C PHE A 30 -6.02 -25.52 -1.45
N ALA A 31 -6.26 -26.77 -1.05
CA ALA A 31 -7.04 -27.06 0.16
C ALA A 31 -6.33 -26.57 1.42
N SER A 32 -4.99 -26.65 1.47
CA SER A 32 -4.20 -26.14 2.61
C SER A 32 -4.24 -24.61 2.73
N LEU A 33 -4.41 -23.89 1.62
CA LEU A 33 -4.70 -22.45 1.65
C LEU A 33 -6.06 -22.10 2.27
N ASP A 34 -7.01 -23.03 2.27
CA ASP A 34 -8.36 -22.83 2.82
C ASP A 34 -8.51 -23.44 4.22
N GLY A 35 -7.46 -24.09 4.73
CA GLY A 35 -7.39 -24.74 6.03
C GLY A 35 -7.01 -23.79 7.17
N ASP A 36 -6.62 -24.38 8.30
CA ASP A 36 -6.20 -23.62 9.49
C ASP A 36 -4.76 -23.09 9.32
N GLU A 37 -4.29 -22.24 10.25
CA GLU A 37 -2.93 -21.64 10.21
C GLU A 37 -1.81 -22.66 9.96
N LYS A 38 -1.92 -23.86 10.54
CA LYS A 38 -0.98 -24.97 10.37
C LYS A 38 -0.85 -25.45 8.92
N ASP A 39 -1.92 -25.32 8.13
CA ASP A 39 -1.97 -25.74 6.73
C ASP A 39 -1.27 -24.71 5.82
N VAL A 40 -1.22 -23.44 6.24
CA VAL A 40 -0.49 -22.37 5.56
C VAL A 40 1.00 -22.48 5.83
N ASP A 41 1.40 -22.75 7.08
CA ASP A 41 2.81 -23.00 7.43
C ASP A 41 3.38 -24.18 6.63
N TYR A 42 2.61 -25.27 6.51
CA TYR A 42 3.00 -26.41 5.69
C TYR A 42 3.21 -26.03 4.22
N LEU A 43 2.35 -25.18 3.65
CA LEU A 43 2.52 -24.68 2.29
C LEU A 43 3.79 -23.84 2.16
N LEU A 44 4.04 -22.91 3.08
CA LEU A 44 5.23 -22.04 3.06
C LEU A 44 6.52 -22.87 3.19
N GLU A 45 6.54 -23.86 4.08
CA GLU A 45 7.66 -24.81 4.20
C GLU A 45 7.84 -25.64 2.92
N THR A 46 6.75 -26.05 2.27
CA THR A 46 6.80 -26.76 0.99
C THR A 46 7.40 -25.87 -0.11
N VAL A 47 7.03 -24.59 -0.14
CA VAL A 47 7.57 -23.58 -1.08
C VAL A 47 9.07 -23.39 -0.84
N LYS A 48 9.49 -23.18 0.41
CA LYS A 48 10.91 -23.03 0.77
C LYS A 48 11.75 -24.26 0.39
N CYS A 49 11.21 -25.47 0.57
CA CYS A 49 11.92 -26.71 0.24
C CYS A 49 12.02 -27.00 -1.27
N ARG A 50 11.06 -26.53 -2.07
CA ARG A 50 10.97 -26.88 -3.51
C ARG A 50 11.51 -25.81 -4.44
N LEU A 51 11.45 -24.53 -4.06
CA LEU A 51 12.02 -23.46 -4.86
C LEU A 51 13.52 -23.31 -4.59
N PRO A 52 14.32 -22.87 -5.58
CA PRO A 52 15.72 -22.53 -5.36
C PRO A 52 15.87 -21.45 -4.28
N GLN A 53 16.87 -21.59 -3.41
CA GLN A 53 17.09 -20.66 -2.27
C GLN A 53 17.27 -19.19 -2.69
N LYS A 54 17.73 -18.96 -3.92
CA LYS A 54 17.95 -17.62 -4.49
C LYS A 54 16.72 -17.03 -5.18
N TRP A 55 15.59 -17.75 -5.17
CA TRP A 55 14.34 -17.26 -5.72
C TRP A 55 13.52 -16.61 -4.61
N ASN A 56 13.16 -15.36 -4.81
CA ASN A 56 12.31 -14.62 -3.91
C ASN A 56 10.87 -14.69 -4.40
N VAL A 57 9.92 -14.97 -3.51
CA VAL A 57 8.49 -14.95 -3.84
C VAL A 57 7.85 -13.79 -3.11
N VAL A 58 7.30 -12.84 -3.86
CA VAL A 58 6.65 -11.64 -3.34
C VAL A 58 5.17 -11.68 -3.72
N ALA A 59 4.31 -11.79 -2.71
CA ALA A 59 2.87 -11.68 -2.87
C ALA A 59 2.43 -10.23 -2.63
N ILE A 60 1.64 -9.66 -3.54
CA ILE A 60 1.14 -8.29 -3.44
C ILE A 60 -0.38 -8.29 -3.63
N THR A 61 -1.08 -7.67 -2.69
CA THR A 61 -2.54 -7.49 -2.75
C THR A 61 -2.93 -6.05 -2.45
N LEU A 62 -4.02 -5.59 -3.06
CA LEU A 62 -4.62 -4.30 -2.76
C LEU A 62 -5.72 -4.47 -1.70
N CYS A 63 -5.60 -3.75 -0.59
CA CYS A 63 -6.62 -3.73 0.45
C CYS A 63 -7.85 -2.92 -0.02
N PRO A 64 -9.07 -3.24 0.46
CA PRO A 64 -10.29 -2.47 0.13
C PRO A 64 -10.18 -0.98 0.49
N THR A 65 -9.41 -0.67 1.52
CA THR A 65 -9.10 0.66 2.04
C THR A 65 -8.08 1.42 1.17
N GLY A 66 -7.43 0.75 0.22
CA GLY A 66 -6.58 1.37 -0.81
C GLY A 66 -5.07 1.28 -0.59
N GLU A 67 -4.64 0.64 0.50
CA GLU A 67 -3.25 0.30 0.82
C GLU A 67 -2.80 -0.95 0.05
N LEU A 68 -1.49 -1.06 -0.16
CA LEU A 68 -0.89 -2.28 -0.68
C LEU A 68 -0.37 -3.13 0.48
N LEU A 69 -0.68 -4.42 0.46
CA LEU A 69 -0.11 -5.40 1.36
C LEU A 69 0.84 -6.30 0.58
N CYS A 70 2.09 -6.33 1.00
CA CYS A 70 3.15 -7.13 0.42
C CYS A 70 3.59 -8.20 1.43
N ALA A 71 3.87 -9.41 0.98
CA ALA A 71 4.43 -10.47 1.83
C ALA A 71 5.51 -11.23 1.07
N THR A 72 6.60 -11.59 1.74
CA THR A 72 7.68 -12.43 1.17
C THR A 72 7.69 -13.82 1.78
N SER A 73 7.95 -14.82 0.93
CA SER A 73 8.03 -16.23 1.34
C SER A 73 9.31 -16.57 2.11
N LEU A 74 10.39 -15.78 1.99
CA LEU A 74 11.66 -16.12 2.65
C LEU A 74 11.61 -15.94 4.16
N GLU A 75 11.00 -14.85 4.63
CA GLU A 75 11.04 -14.46 6.05
C GLU A 75 9.68 -14.55 6.75
N GLY A 76 8.60 -14.83 6.01
CA GLY A 76 7.24 -14.76 6.57
C GLY A 76 6.84 -13.34 6.98
N THR A 77 7.57 -12.33 6.53
CA THR A 77 7.35 -10.93 6.84
C THR A 77 6.32 -10.34 5.88
N ALA A 78 5.32 -9.67 6.47
CA ALA A 78 4.28 -8.94 5.74
C ALA A 78 4.40 -7.44 6.04
N PHE A 79 4.30 -6.63 4.98
CA PHE A 79 4.46 -5.19 5.01
C PHE A 79 3.23 -4.53 4.41
N CYS A 80 2.73 -3.49 5.07
CA CYS A 80 1.67 -2.65 4.53
C CYS A 80 2.27 -1.33 4.02
N ILE A 81 1.94 -0.95 2.80
CA ILE A 81 2.29 0.34 2.22
C ILE A 81 1.06 1.23 2.32
N PHE A 82 1.16 2.23 3.19
CA PHE A 82 0.19 3.30 3.27
C PHE A 82 0.54 4.39 2.26
N PRO A 83 -0.43 4.95 1.53
CA PRO A 83 -0.21 6.20 0.81
C PRO A 83 0.22 7.27 1.83
N PRO A 84 1.14 8.17 1.46
CA PRO A 84 1.61 9.22 2.39
C PRO A 84 0.42 10.07 2.88
N ASP A 85 0.41 10.33 4.20
CA ASP A 85 -0.72 10.84 5.01
C ASP A 85 -1.24 12.25 4.66
N ASP A 86 -0.69 12.90 3.63
CA ASP A 86 -0.95 14.32 3.37
C ASP A 86 -2.30 14.64 2.71
N ASP A 87 -3.13 13.63 2.40
CA ASP A 87 -4.45 13.88 1.83
C ASP A 87 -5.36 12.66 1.99
N GLN A 88 -6.51 12.82 2.66
CA GLN A 88 -7.58 11.83 2.92
C GLN A 88 -8.19 11.16 1.66
N CYS A 89 -7.62 11.43 0.50
CA CYS A 89 -8.17 11.08 -0.80
C CYS A 89 -7.18 10.28 -1.67
N ASN A 90 -5.92 10.14 -1.25
CA ASN A 90 -4.88 9.42 -2.00
C ASN A 90 -4.93 7.92 -1.68
N SER A 91 -5.17 7.09 -2.70
CA SER A 91 -5.06 5.63 -2.60
C SER A 91 -4.29 5.12 -3.80
N PHE A 92 -3.66 3.95 -3.68
CA PHE A 92 -2.98 3.31 -4.81
C PHE A 92 -3.92 3.15 -6.01
N ARG A 93 -5.20 2.90 -5.75
CA ARG A 93 -6.23 2.83 -6.79
C ARG A 93 -6.40 4.15 -7.55
N ARG A 94 -6.47 5.28 -6.86
CA ARG A 94 -6.66 6.59 -7.48
C ARG A 94 -5.41 7.08 -8.19
N ASP A 95 -4.25 6.86 -7.59
CA ASP A 95 -3.02 7.50 -8.02
C ASP A 95 -2.26 6.67 -9.06
N VAL A 96 -2.52 5.36 -9.12
CA VAL A 96 -1.86 4.42 -10.03
C VAL A 96 -2.87 3.76 -10.95
N LEU A 97 -3.86 3.06 -10.38
CA LEU A 97 -4.74 2.20 -11.19
C LEU A 97 -5.66 2.99 -12.11
N GLN A 98 -6.26 4.08 -11.65
CA GLN A 98 -7.15 4.91 -12.48
C GLN A 98 -6.40 5.62 -13.62
N PRO A 99 -5.25 6.29 -13.39
CA PRO A 99 -4.44 6.83 -14.48
C PRO A 99 -3.99 5.76 -15.47
N LEU A 100 -3.62 4.58 -14.98
CA LEU A 100 -3.27 3.44 -15.84
C LEU A 100 -4.45 3.02 -16.71
N ASP A 101 -5.65 2.93 -16.15
CA ASP A 101 -6.88 2.59 -16.89
C ASP A 101 -7.17 3.61 -18.00
N GLU A 102 -6.98 4.90 -17.73
CA GLU A 102 -7.13 5.94 -18.75
C GLU A 102 -6.12 5.81 -19.89
N ILE A 103 -4.88 5.44 -19.58
CA ILE A 103 -3.83 5.21 -20.58
C ILE A 103 -4.14 3.96 -21.41
N LEU A 104 -4.53 2.86 -20.76
CA LEU A 104 -4.89 1.60 -21.41
C LEU A 104 -6.13 1.77 -22.30
N GLU A 105 -7.13 2.52 -21.85
CA GLU A 105 -8.31 2.80 -22.66
C GLU A 105 -7.97 3.65 -23.89
N LYS A 106 -7.10 4.66 -23.75
CA LYS A 106 -6.60 5.42 -24.91
C LYS A 106 -5.84 4.54 -25.89
N ASN A 107 -5.02 3.60 -25.40
CA ASN A 107 -4.33 2.63 -26.25
C ASN A 107 -5.33 1.71 -26.98
N ARG A 108 -6.33 1.19 -26.26
CA ARG A 108 -7.40 0.36 -26.84
C ARG A 108 -8.18 1.10 -27.93
N LEU A 109 -8.56 2.35 -27.68
CA LEU A 109 -9.25 3.21 -28.66
C LEU A 109 -8.36 3.51 -29.87
N GLN A 110 -7.06 3.72 -29.68
CA GLN A 110 -6.11 3.93 -30.77
C GLN A 110 -5.99 2.68 -31.66
N LEU A 111 -6.08 1.48 -31.08
CA LEU A 111 -6.04 0.21 -31.80
C LEU A 111 -7.41 -0.22 -32.35
N SER A 112 -8.50 0.42 -31.91
CA SER A 112 -9.85 0.08 -32.33
C SER A 112 -10.04 0.37 -33.81
N GLY A 113 -10.41 -0.66 -34.58
CA GLY A 113 -10.63 -0.54 -36.03
C GLY A 113 -9.36 -0.56 -36.88
N LEU A 114 -8.19 -0.81 -36.28
CA LEU A 114 -6.98 -1.17 -37.00
C LEU A 114 -6.96 -2.69 -37.23
N ASP A 115 -7.50 -3.13 -38.36
CA ASP A 115 -7.27 -4.48 -38.87
C ASP A 115 -6.05 -4.52 -39.81
N ALA A 116 -5.67 -5.72 -40.25
CA ALA A 116 -4.51 -5.92 -41.12
C ALA A 116 -4.64 -5.16 -42.47
N GLU A 117 -5.88 -5.00 -42.95
CA GLU A 117 -6.17 -4.32 -44.22
C GLU A 117 -6.08 -2.79 -44.06
N ALA A 118 -6.63 -2.24 -42.99
CA ALA A 118 -6.53 -0.84 -42.61
C ALA A 118 -5.08 -0.43 -42.33
N ALA A 119 -4.30 -1.30 -41.68
CA ALA A 119 -2.87 -1.08 -41.44
C ALA A 119 -2.05 -1.02 -42.74
N SER A 120 -2.41 -1.83 -43.75
CA SER A 120 -1.75 -1.83 -45.06
C SER A 120 -2.01 -0.54 -45.86
N ASN A 121 -3.22 0.01 -45.72
CA ASN A 121 -3.67 1.24 -46.39
C ASN A 121 -3.38 2.51 -45.57
N TYR A 122 -2.64 2.39 -44.47
CA TYR A 122 -2.38 3.51 -43.56
C TYR A 122 -1.41 4.51 -44.22
N GLY A 123 -1.95 5.68 -44.60
CA GLY A 123 -1.17 6.74 -45.26
C GLY A 123 -0.03 7.30 -44.39
N ASN A 124 1.06 7.78 -45.02
CA ASN A 124 2.27 8.23 -44.32
C ASN A 124 2.03 9.32 -43.25
N LYS A 125 1.12 10.28 -43.50
CA LYS A 125 0.76 11.30 -42.50
C LYS A 125 0.05 10.70 -41.29
N ASN A 126 -0.83 9.72 -41.51
CA ASN A 126 -1.54 9.03 -40.44
C ASN A 126 -0.58 8.12 -39.65
N LYS A 127 0.41 7.50 -40.31
CA LYS A 127 1.49 6.75 -39.66
C LYS A 127 2.30 7.64 -38.72
N HIS A 128 2.72 8.83 -39.16
CA HIS A 128 3.47 9.76 -38.32
C HIS A 128 2.66 10.14 -37.08
N LYS A 129 1.41 10.58 -37.27
CA LYS A 129 0.52 10.93 -36.15
C LYS A 129 0.32 9.76 -35.18
N TRP A 130 0.14 8.55 -35.71
CA TRP A 130 -0.02 7.35 -34.88
C TRP A 130 1.22 7.05 -34.02
N TRP A 131 2.43 7.18 -34.60
CA TRP A 131 3.68 7.01 -33.85
C TRP A 131 3.89 8.12 -32.83
N GLU A 132 3.53 9.37 -33.14
CA GLU A 132 3.57 10.51 -32.23
C GLU A 132 2.64 10.28 -31.03
N ASP A 133 1.39 9.86 -31.28
CA ASP A 133 0.42 9.53 -30.23
C ASP A 133 0.93 8.37 -29.35
N ARG A 134 1.59 7.36 -29.94
CA ARG A 134 2.19 6.24 -29.18
C ARG A 134 3.39 6.66 -28.35
N ALA A 135 4.25 7.53 -28.88
CA ALA A 135 5.38 8.07 -28.13
C ALA A 135 4.86 8.84 -26.90
N LEU A 136 3.78 9.61 -27.07
CA LEU A 136 3.12 10.30 -25.97
C LEU A 136 2.53 9.34 -24.93
N LEU A 137 1.85 8.27 -25.35
CA LEU A 137 1.33 7.24 -24.42
C LEU A 137 2.46 6.53 -23.67
N ASN A 138 3.56 6.19 -24.35
CA ASN A 138 4.73 5.56 -23.74
C ASN A 138 5.33 6.47 -22.66
N SER A 139 5.50 7.76 -22.96
CA SER A 139 5.99 8.75 -22.00
C SER A 139 5.08 8.88 -20.77
N LYS A 140 3.75 8.76 -20.95
CA LYS A 140 2.80 8.79 -19.83
C LYS A 140 2.87 7.56 -18.94
N ILE A 141 3.08 6.38 -19.52
CA ILE A 141 3.30 5.15 -18.74
C ILE A 141 4.60 5.29 -17.95
N GLU A 142 5.67 5.72 -18.60
CA GLU A 142 6.97 5.91 -17.95
C GLU A 142 6.88 6.89 -16.78
N GLU A 143 6.23 8.04 -16.98
CA GLU A 143 6.00 9.04 -15.92
C GLU A 143 5.16 8.46 -14.77
N LEU A 144 4.11 7.70 -15.08
CA LEU A 144 3.27 7.05 -14.08
C LEU A 144 4.05 6.04 -13.24
N LEU A 145 4.91 5.23 -13.87
CA LEU A 145 5.73 4.24 -13.17
C LEU A 145 6.77 4.92 -12.27
N LYS A 146 7.45 5.97 -12.75
CA LYS A 146 8.40 6.75 -11.92
C LYS A 146 7.72 7.36 -10.71
N LYS A 147 6.57 8.02 -10.90
CA LYS A 147 5.78 8.59 -9.79
C LYS A 147 5.31 7.53 -8.80
N THR A 148 4.90 6.37 -9.31
CA THR A 148 4.47 5.25 -8.47
C THR A 148 5.64 4.71 -7.66
N GLU A 149 6.80 4.56 -8.26
CA GLU A 149 8.02 4.13 -7.58
C GLU A 149 8.42 5.13 -6.50
N GLU A 150 8.62 6.41 -6.84
CA GLU A 150 9.01 7.45 -5.89
C GLU A 150 8.07 7.51 -4.68
N ARG A 151 6.77 7.33 -4.92
CA ARG A 151 5.75 7.49 -3.90
C ARG A 151 5.51 6.26 -3.04
N PHE A 152 5.48 5.06 -3.64
CA PHE A 152 5.08 3.83 -2.95
C PHE A 152 6.25 2.87 -2.70
N PHE A 153 7.27 2.92 -3.55
CA PHE A 153 8.34 1.91 -3.59
C PHE A 153 9.75 2.49 -3.38
N GLY A 154 9.87 3.82 -3.22
CA GLY A 154 11.15 4.52 -3.12
C GLY A 154 11.88 4.32 -1.79
N SER A 155 11.24 3.71 -0.78
CA SER A 155 11.92 3.42 0.49
C SER A 155 12.90 2.26 0.34
N ALA A 156 14.09 2.41 0.93
CA ALA A 156 15.07 1.33 1.03
C ALA A 156 14.50 0.08 1.73
N LYS A 157 13.60 0.26 2.71
CA LYS A 157 12.89 -0.83 3.40
C LYS A 157 12.00 -1.63 2.44
N PHE A 158 11.40 -0.99 1.45
CA PHE A 158 10.58 -1.67 0.46
C PHE A 158 11.44 -2.44 -0.55
N GLN A 159 12.56 -1.86 -0.99
CA GLN A 159 13.48 -2.55 -1.89
C GLN A 159 14.03 -3.85 -1.26
N GLN A 160 14.19 -3.90 0.07
CA GLN A 160 14.56 -5.13 0.79
C GLN A 160 13.53 -6.27 0.63
N ILE A 161 12.24 -5.97 0.35
CA ILE A 161 11.22 -7.00 0.11
C ILE A 161 11.53 -7.77 -1.18
N PHE A 162 12.05 -7.07 -2.19
CA PHE A 162 12.39 -7.64 -3.50
C PHE A 162 13.81 -8.22 -3.50
N PHE A 163 14.70 -7.60 -2.73
CA PHE A 163 16.11 -7.94 -2.60
C PHE A 163 16.47 -8.20 -1.12
N PRO A 164 16.05 -9.33 -0.54
CA PRO A 164 16.47 -9.71 0.81
C PRO A 164 18.00 -9.89 0.81
N LEU A 165 18.70 -9.00 1.50
CA LEU A 165 20.17 -9.02 1.58
C LEU A 165 20.61 -10.34 2.21
N ALA A 166 21.47 -11.08 1.51
CA ALA A 166 21.96 -12.39 1.95
C ALA A 166 22.98 -12.34 3.11
N ASP A 167 23.23 -11.18 3.72
CA ASP A 167 24.33 -11.02 4.70
C ASP A 167 23.97 -10.10 5.87
N GLU A 168 23.78 -10.67 7.06
CA GLU A 168 23.51 -9.97 8.33
C GLU A 168 24.68 -9.07 8.79
N SER A 169 25.86 -9.17 8.17
CA SER A 169 27.06 -8.46 8.62
C SER A 169 27.08 -6.95 8.32
N ILE A 170 26.17 -6.41 7.49
CA ILE A 170 26.25 -5.01 7.00
C ILE A 170 25.26 -4.07 7.73
N MET A 171 24.46 -4.60 8.66
CA MET A 171 23.34 -3.84 9.27
C MET A 171 23.76 -2.78 10.31
N SER A 172 25.02 -2.75 10.77
CA SER A 172 25.43 -1.86 11.87
C SER A 172 25.70 -0.40 11.46
N GLU A 173 25.79 -0.06 10.16
CA GLU A 173 26.25 1.28 9.72
C GLU A 173 25.18 2.11 8.98
N ARG A 174 23.94 1.60 8.86
CA ARG A 174 22.87 2.25 8.06
C ARG A 174 21.64 2.70 8.85
N GLU A 175 21.65 2.61 10.18
CA GLU A 175 20.50 3.00 11.02
C GLU A 175 20.23 4.51 11.07
N ASP A 176 21.19 5.36 10.69
CA ASP A 176 21.08 6.81 10.92
C ASP A 176 20.35 7.62 9.82
N VAL A 177 19.85 7.02 8.73
CA VAL A 177 19.28 7.79 7.59
C VAL A 177 17.86 7.37 7.17
N ILE A 178 17.18 6.47 7.90
CA ILE A 178 15.87 5.93 7.47
C ILE A 178 14.72 6.45 8.36
N HIS A 179 14.53 7.77 8.36
CA HIS A 179 13.29 8.41 8.80
C HIS A 179 12.66 9.07 7.57
N ASP A 180 11.76 8.38 6.85
CA ASP A 180 10.68 9.11 6.13
C ASP A 180 9.60 8.28 5.44
N LEU A 181 9.58 6.95 5.51
CA LEU A 181 8.41 6.19 5.06
C LEU A 181 7.91 5.28 6.17
N GLU A 182 6.66 5.53 6.57
CA GLU A 182 5.88 4.81 7.56
C GLU A 182 5.54 3.39 7.10
N VAL A 183 6.56 2.55 6.94
CA VAL A 183 6.38 1.10 6.96
C VAL A 183 6.05 0.72 8.41
N ARG A 184 4.83 1.06 8.85
CA ARG A 184 4.31 0.67 10.16
C ARG A 184 3.96 -0.80 10.09
N ASN A 185 4.46 -1.58 11.05
CA ASN A 185 4.08 -2.97 11.20
C ASN A 185 2.55 -3.05 11.33
N LEU A 186 1.89 -3.91 10.56
CA LEU A 186 0.44 -4.12 10.68
C LEU A 186 0.03 -4.42 12.12
N ALA A 187 0.88 -5.12 12.87
CA ALA A 187 0.65 -5.40 14.29
C ALA A 187 0.49 -4.10 15.10
N SER A 188 1.29 -3.05 14.85
CA SER A 188 1.18 -1.80 15.61
C SER A 188 -0.08 -1.02 15.26
N LYS A 189 -0.54 -1.03 14.00
CA LYS A 189 -1.82 -0.41 13.62
C LYS A 189 -3.03 -1.23 14.06
N PHE A 190 -2.94 -2.57 14.02
CA PHE A 190 -3.97 -3.44 14.59
C PHE A 190 -4.02 -3.28 16.10
N ASP A 191 -2.90 -3.23 16.79
CA ASP A 191 -2.82 -2.94 18.22
C ASP A 191 -3.30 -1.52 18.53
N GLU A 192 -2.98 -0.50 17.72
CA GLU A 192 -3.54 0.85 17.87
C GLU A 192 -5.06 0.88 17.66
N VAL A 193 -5.63 0.02 16.81
CA VAL A 193 -7.08 -0.07 16.57
C VAL A 193 -7.79 -1.00 17.57
N CYS A 194 -7.12 -2.04 18.04
CA CYS A 194 -7.63 -3.02 19.00
C CYS A 194 -7.47 -2.54 20.45
N ASN A 195 -6.43 -1.78 20.77
CA ASN A 195 -6.25 -1.09 22.06
C ASN A 195 -7.13 0.17 22.18
N VAL A 196 -7.97 0.49 21.19
CA VAL A 196 -9.11 1.41 21.40
C VAL A 196 -10.16 0.79 22.33
N ALA A 197 -10.07 -0.51 22.65
CA ALA A 197 -11.00 -1.15 23.58
C ALA A 197 -10.58 -1.11 25.06
N GLU A 198 -9.30 -1.01 25.41
CA GLU A 198 -8.88 -1.09 26.82
C GLU A 198 -7.61 -0.24 27.03
N ASP A 199 -7.64 0.70 27.98
CA ASP A 199 -6.57 1.65 28.32
C ASP A 199 -6.32 2.82 27.35
N HIS A 200 -7.33 3.69 27.23
CA HIS A 200 -7.26 5.13 27.51
C HIS A 200 -8.60 5.74 27.13
N THR A 201 -9.52 5.82 28.09
CA THR A 201 -10.65 6.74 27.97
C THR A 201 -10.09 8.16 27.81
N PRO A 202 -10.34 8.86 26.69
CA PRO A 202 -10.30 10.32 26.71
C PRO A 202 -11.22 10.75 27.85
N PRO A 203 -10.93 11.82 28.63
CA PRO A 203 -11.79 12.20 29.74
C PRO A 203 -13.22 12.29 29.19
N ALA A 204 -14.03 11.31 29.58
CA ALA A 204 -15.38 11.20 29.09
C ALA A 204 -16.02 12.54 29.43
N ILE A 205 -16.58 13.20 28.42
CA ILE A 205 -17.53 14.27 28.72
C ILE A 205 -18.63 13.54 29.48
N ASP A 206 -18.64 13.68 30.80
CA ASP A 206 -19.57 12.96 31.67
C ASP A 206 -20.98 13.45 31.32
N ILE A 207 -21.65 12.69 30.45
CA ILE A 207 -22.95 13.03 29.90
C ILE A 207 -23.96 13.12 31.04
N ASP A 208 -23.77 12.30 32.08
CA ASP A 208 -24.60 12.28 33.29
C ASP A 208 -24.44 13.56 34.11
N GLU A 209 -23.22 14.12 34.16
CA GLU A 209 -22.96 15.42 34.81
C GLU A 209 -23.68 16.57 34.10
N ILE A 210 -23.66 16.59 32.75
CA ILE A 210 -24.36 17.60 31.93
C ILE A 210 -25.88 17.43 32.05
N GLU A 211 -26.36 16.20 32.25
CA GLU A 211 -27.78 15.93 32.33
C GLU A 211 -28.42 16.51 33.62
N GLY A 212 -27.66 16.57 34.70
CA GLY A 212 -28.05 17.13 36.00
C GLY A 212 -27.97 18.67 36.15
N MET A 213 -27.19 19.36 35.31
CA MET A 213 -26.91 20.79 35.46
C MET A 213 -28.16 21.68 35.37
N ARG A 214 -28.21 22.77 36.14
CA ARG A 214 -29.27 23.79 36.02
C ARG A 214 -28.98 24.70 34.83
N VAL A 215 -30.00 25.42 34.36
CA VAL A 215 -29.88 26.32 33.21
C VAL A 215 -28.86 27.44 33.45
N VAL A 216 -28.62 27.82 34.71
CA VAL A 216 -27.61 28.81 35.09
C VAL A 216 -26.21 28.23 34.88
N ASP A 217 -25.95 27.06 35.45
CA ASP A 217 -24.68 26.33 35.35
C ASP A 217 -24.32 26.00 33.88
N LEU A 218 -25.31 25.63 33.06
CA LEU A 218 -25.11 25.39 31.62
C LEU A 218 -24.67 26.65 30.86
N LYS A 219 -25.20 27.82 31.23
CA LYS A 219 -24.82 29.10 30.59
C LYS A 219 -23.44 29.55 31.03
N GLU A 220 -23.11 29.39 32.30
CA GLU A 220 -21.75 29.68 32.81
C GLU A 220 -20.71 28.75 32.16
N ALA A 221 -21.04 27.47 31.97
CA ALA A 221 -20.17 26.52 31.29
C ALA A 221 -19.97 26.85 29.80
N LEU A 222 -21.02 27.31 29.10
CA LEU A 222 -20.92 27.78 27.71
C LEU A 222 -20.06 29.05 27.59
N GLU A 223 -20.18 29.98 28.54
CA GLU A 223 -19.34 31.18 28.61
C GLU A 223 -17.87 30.82 28.85
N ALA A 224 -17.61 29.86 29.74
CA ALA A 224 -16.27 29.32 29.97
C ALA A 224 -15.70 28.61 28.71
N CYS A 225 -16.58 28.08 27.86
CA CYS A 225 -16.19 27.50 26.57
C CYS A 225 -15.99 28.55 25.46
N GLY A 226 -16.21 29.84 25.74
CA GLY A 226 -16.03 30.94 24.79
C GLY A 226 -17.23 31.22 23.89
N VAL A 227 -18.40 30.67 24.21
CA VAL A 227 -19.64 30.88 23.43
C VAL A 227 -20.26 32.23 23.81
N GLU A 228 -20.59 33.07 22.82
CA GLU A 228 -21.16 34.38 23.10
C GLU A 228 -22.63 34.28 23.56
N LYS A 229 -23.01 35.13 24.53
CA LYS A 229 -24.39 35.26 25.06
C LYS A 229 -25.48 35.39 24.01
N ARG A 230 -25.13 35.92 22.82
CA ARG A 230 -26.07 36.08 21.69
C ARG A 230 -26.46 34.76 21.06
N GLN A 231 -25.58 33.76 21.09
CA GLN A 231 -25.76 32.48 20.39
C GLN A 231 -26.74 31.54 21.10
N TYR A 232 -26.88 31.65 22.42
CA TYR A 232 -27.81 30.84 23.21
C TYR A 232 -28.92 31.66 23.88
N ARG A 233 -29.15 32.90 23.40
CA ARG A 233 -30.18 33.79 23.92
C ARG A 233 -31.56 33.28 23.50
N GLY A 234 -32.25 32.60 24.40
CA GLY A 234 -33.59 32.04 24.17
C GLY A 234 -33.63 30.52 24.07
N PHE A 235 -32.47 29.86 24.19
CA PHE A 235 -32.41 28.40 24.15
C PHE A 235 -33.02 27.77 25.41
N ARG A 236 -33.72 26.67 25.21
CA ARG A 236 -34.28 25.84 26.28
C ARG A 236 -33.18 24.95 26.87
N LYS A 237 -33.44 24.34 28.04
CA LYS A 237 -32.46 23.51 28.75
C LYS A 237 -31.86 22.40 27.88
N ALA A 238 -32.65 21.75 27.04
CA ALA A 238 -32.18 20.68 26.15
C ALA A 238 -31.21 21.20 25.09
N GLU A 239 -31.53 22.33 24.44
CA GLU A 239 -30.70 22.96 23.41
C GLU A 239 -29.38 23.49 24.00
N LEU A 240 -29.40 23.97 25.24
CA LEU A 240 -28.18 24.38 25.97
C LEU A 240 -27.26 23.19 26.28
N LYS A 241 -27.83 22.03 26.62
CA LYS A 241 -27.04 20.81 26.86
C LYS A 241 -26.38 20.33 25.57
N GLU A 242 -27.14 20.29 24.48
CA GLU A 242 -26.64 19.86 23.18
C GLU A 242 -25.50 20.77 22.68
N LEU A 243 -25.69 22.10 22.79
CA LEU A 243 -24.65 23.06 22.43
C LEU A 243 -23.39 22.92 23.28
N LEU A 244 -23.52 22.62 24.58
CA LEU A 244 -22.37 22.46 25.48
C LEU A 244 -21.59 21.18 25.18
N VAL A 245 -22.27 20.08 24.85
CA VAL A 245 -21.63 18.82 24.42
C VAL A 245 -20.85 19.05 23.13
N GLU A 246 -21.44 19.76 22.18
CA GLU A 246 -20.82 20.04 20.88
C GLU A 246 -19.57 20.93 21.01
N GLU A 247 -19.62 21.99 21.83
CA GLU A 247 -18.46 22.87 22.05
C GLU A 247 -17.35 22.18 22.86
N ARG A 248 -17.69 21.33 23.83
CA ARG A 248 -16.69 20.51 24.52
C ARG A 248 -15.98 19.54 23.57
N ARG A 249 -16.71 18.92 22.62
CA ARG A 249 -16.10 18.08 21.57
C ARG A 249 -15.12 18.85 20.69
N LYS A 250 -15.50 20.06 20.26
CA LYS A 250 -14.62 20.92 19.44
C LYS A 250 -13.35 21.32 20.18
N GLN A 251 -13.43 21.58 21.47
CA GLN A 251 -12.25 21.92 22.27
C GLN A 251 -11.30 20.72 22.46
N THR A 252 -11.82 19.51 22.67
CA THR A 252 -11.00 18.29 22.74
C THR A 252 -10.25 18.05 21.42
N ASN A 253 -10.94 18.20 20.28
CA ASN A 253 -10.30 18.09 18.96
C ASN A 253 -9.24 19.17 18.72
N LYS A 254 -9.46 20.40 19.22
CA LYS A 254 -8.48 21.48 19.09
C LYS A 254 -7.23 21.27 19.96
N ARG A 255 -7.37 20.68 21.15
CA ARG A 255 -6.24 20.34 22.03
C ARG A 255 -5.37 19.23 21.44
N ASN A 256 -5.98 18.21 20.85
CA ASN A 256 -5.25 17.10 20.23
C ASN A 256 -4.44 17.54 19.00
N ASN A 257 -4.84 18.63 18.33
CA ASN A 257 -4.16 19.17 17.16
C ASN A 257 -3.01 20.16 17.51
N VAL A 258 -2.91 20.63 18.76
CA VAL A 258 -1.88 21.59 19.20
C VAL A 258 -0.71 20.89 19.88
N ASN A 259 -0.92 19.72 20.50
CA ASN A 259 0.16 18.96 21.16
C ASN A 259 1.11 18.21 20.19
N GLY A 260 0.95 18.37 18.87
CA GLY A 260 1.86 17.83 17.84
C GLY A 260 2.86 18.85 17.27
N LYS A 261 2.89 20.08 17.78
CA LYS A 261 3.82 21.14 17.36
C LYS A 261 4.42 21.76 18.61
N ASP A 262 5.61 21.30 19.01
CA ASP A 262 6.67 22.12 19.64
C ASP A 262 7.80 21.21 20.15
N GLU A 263 8.70 20.79 19.25
CA GLU A 263 10.10 20.51 19.58
C GLU A 263 10.96 20.56 18.30
N ALA A 264 11.43 21.76 17.93
CA ALA A 264 12.78 22.02 17.40
C ALA A 264 12.92 23.47 16.93
N SER A 265 13.67 24.23 17.72
CA SER A 265 14.18 25.57 17.45
C SER A 265 15.04 25.62 16.19
N SER A 266 14.89 26.72 15.47
CA SER A 266 15.58 27.16 14.27
C SER A 266 17.11 27.27 14.39
N LYS A 267 17.80 26.86 13.31
CA LYS A 267 18.94 27.56 12.68
C LYS A 267 19.10 27.10 11.22
N PRO A 268 19.48 28.00 10.27
CA PRO A 268 19.55 27.67 8.86
C PRO A 268 20.93 27.08 8.52
N ILE A 269 20.97 25.88 7.97
CA ILE A 269 22.17 25.30 7.37
C ILE A 269 21.83 24.91 5.93
N ALA A 270 22.77 25.26 5.06
CA ALA A 270 22.67 25.28 3.61
C ALA A 270 22.19 23.96 2.99
N SER A 271 21.56 24.11 1.83
CA SER A 271 21.23 23.06 0.88
C SER A 271 22.39 22.08 0.67
N PRO A 272 22.20 20.75 0.83
CA PRO A 272 23.05 19.77 0.20
C PRO A 272 22.45 19.40 -1.16
N GLN A 273 23.35 19.31 -2.12
CA GLN A 273 23.10 18.93 -3.49
C GLN A 273 22.60 17.48 -3.55
N ILE A 274 21.73 17.22 -4.53
CA ILE A 274 21.34 15.89 -4.96
C ILE A 274 22.59 15.21 -5.52
N GLU A 275 23.28 14.42 -4.70
CA GLU A 275 24.34 13.52 -5.17
C GLU A 275 23.74 12.14 -5.46
N ASN A 276 23.50 11.92 -6.76
CA ASN A 276 23.63 10.67 -7.51
C ASN A 276 23.44 9.34 -6.76
N TYR A 277 22.26 8.74 -6.97
CA TYR A 277 21.89 7.35 -6.66
C TYR A 277 22.69 6.26 -7.42
N SER A 278 23.89 6.53 -7.94
CA SER A 278 24.67 5.57 -8.75
C SER A 278 25.67 4.71 -7.97
N SER A 279 25.78 4.84 -6.64
CA SER A 279 26.85 4.15 -5.87
C SER A 279 26.48 2.79 -5.25
N SER A 280 25.27 2.26 -5.46
CA SER A 280 24.93 0.88 -5.06
C SER A 280 25.26 -0.17 -6.12
N ALA A 281 25.52 0.23 -7.36
CA ALA A 281 25.76 -0.69 -8.48
C ALA A 281 27.22 -1.22 -8.55
N SER A 282 28.17 -0.62 -7.84
CA SER A 282 29.61 -0.88 -8.03
C SER A 282 30.27 -1.79 -6.99
N LEU A 283 29.51 -2.52 -6.16
CA LEU A 283 30.07 -3.45 -5.16
C LEU A 283 29.68 -4.93 -5.36
N LEU A 284 28.99 -5.30 -6.44
CA LEU A 284 28.54 -6.67 -6.73
C LEU A 284 29.46 -7.46 -7.68
N GLU A 285 30.74 -7.12 -7.80
CA GLU A 285 31.58 -7.70 -8.85
C GLU A 285 32.15 -9.10 -8.57
N HIS A 286 31.87 -9.75 -7.43
CA HIS A 286 32.38 -11.10 -7.17
C HIS A 286 31.35 -12.00 -6.50
N GLN A 287 30.34 -12.46 -7.25
CA GLN A 287 29.67 -13.73 -6.93
C GLN A 287 29.12 -14.41 -8.19
N GLU A 288 29.43 -15.69 -8.33
CA GLU A 288 29.16 -16.54 -9.47
C GLU A 288 27.67 -16.60 -9.87
N ASN A 289 27.37 -16.20 -11.12
CA ASN A 289 26.35 -16.71 -12.04
C ASN A 289 25.12 -17.46 -11.44
N SER A 290 24.40 -16.84 -10.52
CA SER A 290 23.06 -17.27 -10.17
C SER A 290 22.12 -16.07 -10.27
N SER A 291 21.33 -16.02 -11.33
CA SER A 291 20.32 -14.98 -11.49
C SER A 291 19.32 -15.07 -10.33
N GLU A 292 19.26 -14.01 -9.52
CA GLU A 292 18.17 -13.82 -8.57
C GLU A 292 16.87 -13.68 -9.36
N VAL A 293 15.87 -14.49 -9.00
CA VAL A 293 14.56 -14.50 -9.66
C VAL A 293 13.51 -14.07 -8.66
N ILE A 294 12.67 -13.12 -9.06
CA ILE A 294 11.54 -12.65 -8.28
C ILE A 294 10.26 -13.23 -8.88
N LEU A 295 9.53 -13.98 -8.08
CA LEU A 295 8.22 -14.53 -8.40
C LEU A 295 7.12 -13.67 -7.78
N LEU A 296 6.39 -12.93 -8.61
CA LEU A 296 5.27 -12.09 -8.18
C LEU A 296 3.97 -12.88 -8.15
N VAL A 297 3.34 -12.93 -6.98
CA VAL A 297 1.97 -13.43 -6.81
C VAL A 297 1.04 -12.25 -6.59
N LEU A 298 0.28 -11.89 -7.63
CA LEU A 298 -0.48 -10.64 -7.66
C LEU A 298 -1.97 -10.87 -7.42
N ASP A 299 -2.61 -9.90 -6.78
CA ASP A 299 -4.07 -9.77 -6.81
C ASP A 299 -4.59 -9.40 -8.22
N GLU A 300 -5.85 -9.76 -8.50
CA GLU A 300 -6.53 -9.53 -9.78
C GLU A 300 -6.38 -8.08 -10.27
N SER A 301 -6.56 -7.12 -9.35
CA SER A 301 -6.52 -5.69 -9.66
C SER A 301 -5.13 -5.16 -10.07
N LEU A 302 -4.07 -5.89 -9.71
CA LEU A 302 -2.68 -5.51 -9.87
C LEU A 302 -2.02 -6.14 -11.11
N HIS A 303 -2.65 -7.14 -11.74
CA HIS A 303 -2.10 -7.80 -12.94
C HIS A 303 -1.94 -6.88 -14.15
N ARG A 304 -2.69 -5.78 -14.23
CA ARG A 304 -2.58 -4.82 -15.34
C ARG A 304 -1.35 -3.92 -15.26
N ILE A 305 -0.70 -3.83 -14.10
CA ILE A 305 0.50 -3.00 -13.92
C ILE A 305 1.69 -3.73 -14.56
N PRO A 306 2.54 -3.04 -15.35
CA PRO A 306 3.77 -3.61 -15.89
C PRO A 306 4.88 -3.60 -14.82
N TRP A 307 4.75 -4.45 -13.79
CA TRP A 307 5.67 -4.51 -12.66
C TRP A 307 7.14 -4.67 -13.08
N GLU A 308 7.39 -5.46 -14.11
CA GLU A 308 8.71 -5.73 -14.67
C GLU A 308 9.37 -4.49 -15.30
N SER A 309 8.59 -3.43 -15.55
CA SER A 309 9.07 -2.17 -16.11
C SER A 309 9.38 -1.11 -15.05
N PHE A 310 9.23 -1.42 -13.76
CA PHE A 310 9.70 -0.51 -12.72
C PHE A 310 11.23 -0.42 -12.73
N PRO A 311 11.82 0.79 -12.64
CA PRO A 311 13.26 0.99 -12.59
C PRO A 311 13.99 0.11 -11.57
N PHE A 312 13.49 -0.01 -10.34
CA PHE A 312 14.09 -0.89 -9.32
C PHE A 312 14.05 -2.39 -9.65
N LEU A 313 13.28 -2.83 -10.66
CA LEU A 313 13.21 -4.23 -11.11
C LEU A 313 13.84 -4.45 -12.49
N SER A 314 14.32 -3.39 -13.14
CA SER A 314 14.75 -3.42 -14.54
C SER A 314 15.94 -4.35 -14.83
N GLU A 315 16.78 -4.59 -13.82
CA GLU A 315 17.96 -5.46 -13.92
C GLU A 315 17.70 -6.88 -13.35
N THR A 316 16.48 -7.17 -12.90
CA THR A 316 16.14 -8.43 -12.23
C THR A 316 15.23 -9.31 -13.08
N VAL A 317 15.38 -10.62 -12.95
CA VAL A 317 14.46 -11.57 -13.59
C VAL A 317 13.17 -11.63 -12.78
N VAL A 318 12.11 -10.99 -13.28
CA VAL A 318 10.79 -10.99 -12.65
C VAL A 318 9.84 -11.88 -13.44
N CYS A 319 9.17 -12.79 -12.75
CA CYS A 319 8.17 -13.69 -13.31
C CYS A 319 6.87 -13.59 -12.50
N ARG A 320 5.72 -13.74 -13.16
CA ARG A 320 4.42 -13.75 -12.49
C ARG A 320 3.93 -15.16 -12.26
N LEU A 321 3.42 -15.41 -11.07
CA LEU A 321 2.74 -16.64 -10.72
C LEU A 321 1.30 -16.34 -10.31
N PRO A 322 0.34 -17.14 -10.77
CA PRO A 322 -1.05 -16.91 -10.41
C PRO A 322 -1.37 -17.34 -8.96
N SER A 323 -0.57 -18.23 -8.37
CA SER A 323 -0.67 -18.62 -6.96
C SER A 323 0.54 -19.45 -6.49
N LEU A 324 0.79 -19.49 -5.18
CA LEU A 324 1.86 -20.28 -4.57
C LEU A 324 1.77 -21.80 -4.86
N PRO A 325 0.59 -22.46 -4.76
CA PRO A 325 0.49 -23.89 -5.07
C PRO A 325 0.97 -24.27 -6.48
N ILE A 326 0.87 -23.35 -7.45
CA ILE A 326 1.35 -23.61 -8.82
C ILE A 326 2.88 -23.52 -8.91
N ALA A 327 3.51 -22.74 -8.04
CA ALA A 327 4.98 -22.63 -7.98
C ALA A 327 5.64 -23.97 -7.59
N VAL A 328 4.94 -24.75 -6.77
CA VAL A 328 5.46 -25.97 -6.14
C VAL A 328 4.84 -27.26 -6.67
N ALA A 329 3.90 -27.16 -7.60
CA ALA A 329 3.20 -28.27 -8.26
C ALA A 329 4.17 -29.22 -8.97
#